data_AF-A0A1G4R6I5-F1
#
_entry.id   AF-A0A1G4R6I5-F1
#
_cell.length_a   1.000
_cell.length_b   1.000
_cell.length_c   1.000
_cell.angle_alpha   90.00
_cell.angle_beta   90.00
_cell.angle_gamma   90.00
#
_symmetry.space_group_name_H-M   'P 1'
#
loop_
_entity.id
_entity.type
_entity.pdbx_description
1 polymer ?
#
loop_
_entity_poly.entity_id
_entity_poly.type
_entity_poly.pdbx_seq_one_letter_code
_entity_poly.pdbx_strand_id
1 'polypeptide(L)' 'MAQQVIGEEAPKQYKIDPLNDQALQNVMKNILNQMEEAVQQGESLTSEYMVQLSQQLDAYVLIAQIRKMRCVN' A
#
# COMPACT_ATOMS: atom_id res chain seq x y z
N MET A 1 2.51 -42.28 0.64
CA MET A 1 2.99 -41.52 -0.53
C MET A 1 1.79 -40.70 -1.00
N ALA A 2 1.63 -39.45 -0.58
CA ALA A 2 2.34 -38.21 -0.94
C ALA A 2 1.73 -37.52 -2.19
N GLN A 3 1.63 -36.18 -2.07
CA GLN A 3 1.29 -35.13 -3.05
C GLN A 3 -0.18 -34.67 -3.00
N GLN A 4 -0.56 -33.56 -2.36
CA GLN A 4 -0.12 -32.15 -2.41
C GLN A 4 -0.53 -31.44 -3.72
N VAL A 5 -1.63 -30.68 -3.63
CA VAL A 5 -1.96 -29.57 -4.53
C VAL A 5 -2.41 -28.45 -3.60
N ILE A 6 -1.44 -27.74 -2.99
CA ILE A 6 -1.09 -26.36 -3.35
C ILE A 6 -2.35 -25.50 -3.41
N GLY A 7 -2.61 -24.81 -2.31
CA GLY A 7 -3.66 -23.80 -2.24
C GLY A 7 -3.38 -22.73 -3.28
N GLU A 8 -4.31 -22.61 -4.22
CA GLU A 8 -4.36 -21.50 -5.16
C GLU A 8 -4.85 -20.27 -4.36
N GLU A 9 -3.92 -19.65 -3.62
CA GLU A 9 -4.14 -18.28 -3.15
C GLU A 9 -4.14 -17.39 -4.39
N ALA A 10 -5.33 -17.24 -4.99
CA ALA A 10 -5.57 -16.25 -6.01
C ALA A 10 -4.94 -14.93 -5.53
N PRO A 11 -4.03 -14.32 -6.31
CA PRO A 11 -3.39 -13.08 -5.89
C PRO A 11 -4.52 -12.11 -5.58
N LYS A 12 -4.62 -11.68 -4.31
CA LYS A 12 -5.64 -10.75 -3.84
C LYS A 12 -5.70 -9.66 -4.89
N GLN A 13 -6.76 -9.70 -5.68
CA GLN A 13 -6.98 -8.73 -6.73
C GLN A 13 -7.19 -7.46 -5.94
N TYR A 14 -6.11 -6.69 -5.75
CA TYR A 14 -6.20 -5.33 -5.32
C TYR A 14 -7.21 -4.77 -6.29
N LYS A 15 -8.44 -4.56 -5.81
CA LYS A 15 -9.45 -3.82 -6.56
C LYS A 15 -8.79 -2.46 -6.64
N ILE A 16 -8.02 -2.27 -7.70
CA ILE A 16 -7.48 -0.98 -8.10
C ILE A 16 -8.74 -0.26 -8.54
N ASP A 17 -9.47 0.21 -7.54
CA ASP A 17 -10.49 1.21 -7.76
C ASP A 17 -9.80 2.28 -8.61
N PRO A 18 -10.42 2.74 -9.69
CA PRO A 18 -9.85 3.75 -10.56
C PRO A 18 -9.89 5.11 -9.82
N LEU A 19 -9.31 5.18 -8.62
CA LEU A 19 -8.88 6.42 -7.99
C LEU A 19 -8.12 7.20 -9.05
N ASN A 20 -8.63 8.31 -9.57
CA ASN A 20 -7.82 9.17 -10.44
C ASN A 20 -6.50 9.52 -9.74
N ASP A 21 -5.46 9.89 -10.48
CA ASP A 21 -4.12 10.16 -9.91
C ASP A 21 -4.15 11.21 -8.79
N GLN A 22 -5.07 12.18 -8.87
CA GLN A 22 -5.32 13.14 -7.80
C GLN A 22 -5.81 12.48 -6.50
N ALA A 23 -6.71 11.51 -6.60
CA ALA A 23 -7.25 10.82 -5.44
C ALA A 23 -6.21 9.87 -4.84
N LEU A 24 -5.42 9.20 -5.68
CA LEU A 24 -4.26 8.40 -5.25
C LEU A 24 -3.25 9.27 -4.49
N GLN A 25 -2.89 10.44 -5.05
CA GLN A 25 -2.00 11.39 -4.41
C GLN A 25 -2.56 11.88 -3.07
N ASN A 26 -3.85 12.17 -3.00
CA ASN A 26 -4.48 12.66 -1.77
C ASN A 26 -4.42 11.62 -0.65
N VAL A 27 -4.65 10.34 -0.98
CA VAL A 27 -4.54 9.25 0.01
C VAL A 27 -3.10 9.09 0.49
N MET A 28 -2.12 9.09 -0.41
CA MET A 28 -0.70 9.01 -0.03
C MET A 28 -0.29 10.17 0.88
N LYS A 29 -0.72 11.40 0.58
CA LYS A 29 -0.48 12.58 1.43
C LYS A 29 -1.11 12.42 2.82
N ASN A 30 -2.34 11.92 2.89
CA ASN A 30 -3.02 11.72 4.17
C ASN A 30 -2.27 10.71 5.06
N ILE A 31 -1.74 9.64 4.47
CA ILE A 31 -0.93 8.65 5.21
C ILE A 31 0.37 9.30 5.71
N LEU A 32 1.06 10.05 4.86
CA LEU A 32 2.29 10.76 5.24
C LEU A 32 2.05 11.76 6.38
N ASN A 33 0.93 12.50 6.35
CA ASN A 33 0.57 13.41 7.44
C ASN A 33 0.33 12.64 8.74
N GLN A 34 -0.37 11.51 8.71
CA GLN A 34 -0.57 10.67 9.90
C GLN A 34 0.76 10.14 10.47
N MET A 35 1.70 9.77 9.59
CA MET A 35 3.05 9.35 10.01
C MET A 35 3.83 10.50 10.64
N GLU A 36 3.76 11.70 10.06
CA GLU A 36 4.39 12.90 10.61
C GLU A 36 3.81 13.26 11.98
N GLU A 37 2.49 13.28 12.11
CA GLU A 37 1.79 13.54 13.37
C GLU A 37 2.15 12.52 14.44
N ALA A 38 2.25 11.23 14.08
CA ALA A 38 2.67 10.17 15.00
C ALA A 38 4.08 10.43 15.55
N VAL A 39 5.04 10.74 14.66
CA VAL A 39 6.42 11.03 15.05
C VAL A 39 6.47 12.29 15.93
N GLN A 40 5.69 13.32 15.62
CA GLN A 40 5.57 14.53 16.45
C GLN A 40 5.00 14.24 17.84
N GLN A 41 4.12 13.24 17.96
CA GLN A 41 3.57 12.77 19.23
C GLN A 41 4.53 11.83 19.99
N GLY A 42 5.71 11.53 19.42
CA GLY A 42 6.73 10.69 20.03
C GLY A 42 6.59 9.20 19.73
N GLU A 43 5.76 8.81 18.75
CA GLU A 43 5.71 7.43 18.28
C GLU A 43 7.06 6.99 17.69
N SER A 44 7.45 5.75 17.99
CA SER A 44 8.63 5.14 17.38
C SER A 44 8.33 4.79 15.92
N LEU A 45 9.31 5.00 15.03
CA LEU A 45 9.22 4.55 13.63
C LEU A 45 9.00 3.03 13.49
N THR A 46 9.35 2.27 14.53
CA THR A 46 9.18 0.82 14.60
C THR A 46 7.91 0.38 15.34
N SER A 47 7.07 1.33 15.76
CA SER A 47 5.81 0.99 16.41
C SER A 47 4.86 0.30 15.45
N GLU A 48 3.96 -0.52 15.98
CA GLU A 48 2.97 -1.24 15.17
C GLU A 48 2.16 -0.27 14.29
N TYR A 49 1.78 0.89 14.85
CA TYR A 49 1.06 1.92 14.13
C TYR A 49 1.87 2.48 12.94
N MET A 50 3.14 2.81 13.16
CA MET A 50 4.04 3.28 12.09
C MET A 50 4.28 2.21 11.02
N VAL A 51 4.39 0.95 11.42
CA VAL A 51 4.51 -0.18 10.49
C VAL A 51 3.24 -0.33 9.64
N GLN A 52 2.06 -0.21 10.25
CA GLN A 52 0.78 -0.28 9.52
C GLN A 52 0.62 0.87 8.52
N LEU A 53 0.95 2.11 8.91
CA LEU A 53 0.92 3.26 7.99
C LEU A 53 1.90 3.08 6.83
N SER A 54 3.10 2.56 7.11
CA SER A 54 4.12 2.28 6.09
C SER A 54 3.63 1.24 5.09
N GLN A 55 3.04 0.14 5.56
CA GLN A 55 2.46 -0.90 4.70
C GLN A 55 1.31 -0.38 3.84
N GLN A 56 0.47 0.51 4.38
CA GLN A 56 -0.57 1.17 3.59
C GLN A 56 0.03 2.04 2.48
N LEU A 57 1.06 2.84 2.81
CA LEU A 57 1.74 3.66 1.83
C LEU A 57 2.37 2.81 0.70
N ASP A 58 3.02 1.70 1.05
CA ASP A 58 3.61 0.77 0.08
C ASP A 58 2.56 0.21 -0.89
N ALA A 59 1.36 -0.12 -0.41
CA ALA A 59 0.27 -0.57 -1.28
C ALA A 59 -0.12 0.49 -2.32
N TYR A 60 -0.18 1.77 -1.94
CA TYR A 60 -0.48 2.86 -2.88
C TYR A 60 0.69 3.17 -3.83
N VAL A 61 1.93 3.02 -3.37
CA VAL A 61 3.13 3.08 -4.24
C VAL A 61 3.07 2.00 -5.31
N LEU A 62 2.71 0.76 -4.95
CA LEU A 62 2.54 -0.33 -5.91
C LEU A 62 1.45 0.00 -6.95
N ILE A 63 0.33 0.59 -6.53
CA ILE A 63 -0.73 1.04 -7.47
C ILE A 63 -0.19 2.07 -8.46
N ALA A 64 0.57 3.07 -7.98
CA ALA A 64 1.19 4.08 -8.85
C ALA A 64 2.17 3.44 -9.85
N GLN A 65 3.01 2.52 -9.40
CA GLN A 65 3.96 1.79 -10.23
C GLN A 65 3.25 0.97 -11.32
N ILE A 66 2.18 0.24 -10.96
CA ILE A 66 1.39 -0.55 -11.91
C ILE A 66 0.75 0.35 -12.98
N ARG A 67 0.24 1.53 -12.61
CA ARG A 67 -0.31 2.50 -13.58
C ARG A 67 0.75 3.04 -14.53
N LYS A 68 1.91 3.42 -13.99
CA LYS A 68 3.05 3.86 -14.80
C LYS A 68 3.40 2.79 -15.82
N MET A 69 3.57 1.54 -15.39
CA MET A 69 3.90 0.42 -16.27
C MET A 69 2.82 0.18 -17.36
N ARG A 70 1.53 0.35 -17.04
CA ARG A 70 0.45 0.28 -18.03
C ARG A 70 0.45 1.40 -19.08
N CYS A 71 1.02 2.57 -18.78
CA CYS A 71 1.13 3.68 -19.72
C CYS A 71 2.36 3.62 -20.64
N VAL A 72 3.32 2.71 -20.40
CA VAL A 72 4.54 2.58 -21.24
C VAL A 72 4.38 1.53 -22.35
N ASN A 73 3.16 1.02 -22.58
CA ASN A 73 2.89 -0.05 -23.53
C ASN A 73 1.95 0.39 -24.64
#